data_AF-A0A6V8PAS3-F1
#
_entry.id   AF-A0A6V8PAS3-F1
#
_cell.length_a   1.000
_cell.length_b   1.000
_cell.length_c   1.000
_cell.angle_alpha   90.00
_cell.angle_beta   90.00
_cell.angle_gamma   90.00
#
_symmetry.space_group_name_H-M   'P 1'
#
loop_
_entity.id
_entity.type
_entity.pdbx_description
1 polymer ?
#
loop_
_entity_poly.entity_id
_entity_poly.type
_entity_poly.pdbx_seq_one_letter_code
_entity_poly.pdbx_strand_id
1 'polypeptide(L)'
;MSNLIIETFENLIAQGPRVKWLEKWLLGKVWTAERYRDLSPADYLNDGESKVNQLEEIVARAAYRVYDEFLGELPQERDILHLIEGEDPFAIVIFDGLSLREIPVLFNLAEKSGLAVREIGTSYSTLPTETIDFIENRLKFGSIAPSQLPRSREVKQKGIAAYYYDNPSQQHPLDTDSRNLLLWSAFPDNTYSDSGARFAQHFEQIHTLLETA
;
A
#
# COMPACT_ATOMS: atom_id res chain seq x y z
N MET A 1 -26.25 11.90 17.47
CA MET A 1 -25.55 10.86 16.69
C MET A 1 -24.91 11.55 15.51
N SER A 2 -23.59 11.45 15.36
CA SER A 2 -22.84 12.17 14.32
C SER A 2 -23.30 11.71 12.93
N ASN A 3 -23.41 12.64 11.97
CA ASN A 3 -23.77 12.35 10.58
C ASN A 3 -22.88 11.24 9.96
N LEU A 4 -21.64 11.11 10.43
CA LEU A 4 -20.69 10.07 10.02
C LEU A 4 -21.19 8.65 10.32
N ILE A 5 -21.85 8.43 11.46
CA ILE A 5 -22.37 7.11 11.85
C ILE A 5 -23.52 6.71 10.93
N ILE A 6 -24.43 7.63 10.63
CA ILE A 6 -25.58 7.37 9.76
C ILE A 6 -25.10 7.06 8.33
N GLU A 7 -24.22 7.90 7.78
CA GLU A 7 -23.63 7.66 6.44
C GLU A 7 -22.91 6.30 6.38
N THR A 8 -22.16 5.96 7.43
CA THR A 8 -21.46 4.66 7.52
C THR A 8 -22.46 3.50 7.48
N PHE A 9 -23.51 3.54 8.30
CA PHE A 9 -24.52 2.48 8.30
C PHE A 9 -25.22 2.34 6.95
N GLU A 10 -25.61 3.46 6.32
CA GLU A 10 -26.26 3.46 5.01
C GLU A 10 -25.41 2.75 3.96
N ASN A 11 -24.10 3.01 3.93
CA ASN A 11 -23.20 2.36 2.98
C ASN A 11 -22.94 0.89 3.31
N LEU A 12 -22.89 0.52 4.60
CA LEU A 12 -22.68 -0.88 5.02
C LEU A 12 -23.88 -1.79 4.71
N ILE A 13 -25.11 -1.25 4.75
CA ILE A 13 -26.34 -2.00 4.44
C ILE A 13 -26.78 -1.88 2.98
N ALA A 14 -26.15 -1.01 2.19
CA ALA A 14 -26.48 -0.83 0.78
C ALA A 14 -26.25 -2.12 -0.02
N GLN A 15 -27.02 -2.30 -1.10
CA GLN A 15 -26.80 -3.41 -2.02
C GLN A 15 -25.50 -3.21 -2.82
N GLY A 16 -24.78 -4.31 -3.06
CA GLY A 16 -23.54 -4.32 -3.84
C GLY A 16 -22.27 -4.40 -2.97
N PRO A 17 -21.07 -4.36 -3.58
CA PRO A 17 -19.80 -4.46 -2.87
C PRO A 17 -19.55 -3.25 -1.96
N ARG A 18 -19.27 -3.51 -0.68
CA ARG A 18 -18.96 -2.49 0.34
C ARG A 18 -17.51 -2.03 0.24
N VAL A 19 -16.60 -2.86 -0.26
CA VAL A 19 -15.18 -2.49 -0.29
C VAL A 19 -14.89 -1.32 -1.25
N LYS A 20 -15.65 -1.18 -2.34
CA LYS A 20 -15.54 0.00 -3.22
C LYS A 20 -15.90 1.31 -2.51
N TRP A 21 -16.86 1.25 -1.58
CA TRP A 21 -17.16 2.41 -0.74
C TRP A 21 -16.05 2.65 0.28
N LEU A 22 -15.52 1.59 0.90
CA LEU A 22 -14.44 1.68 1.86
C LEU A 22 -13.19 2.34 1.25
N GLU A 23 -12.81 1.94 0.03
CA GLU A 23 -11.72 2.57 -0.73
C GLU A 23 -11.97 4.09 -0.90
N LYS A 24 -13.16 4.48 -1.38
CA LYS A 24 -13.52 5.89 -1.57
C LYS A 24 -13.51 6.66 -0.26
N TRP A 25 -13.93 6.04 0.83
CA TRP A 25 -13.94 6.66 2.15
C TRP A 25 -12.51 6.85 2.69
N LEU A 26 -11.68 5.81 2.60
CA LEU A 26 -10.28 5.85 3.03
C LEU A 26 -9.49 6.91 2.25
N LEU A 27 -9.53 6.86 0.92
CA LEU A 27 -8.74 7.73 0.06
C LEU A 27 -9.35 9.12 -0.17
N GLY A 28 -10.67 9.25 -0.06
CA GLY A 28 -11.39 10.49 -0.33
C GLY A 28 -11.78 11.30 0.91
N LYS A 29 -11.74 10.71 2.11
CA LYS A 29 -12.12 11.40 3.36
C LYS A 29 -11.11 11.29 4.50
N VAL A 30 -10.41 10.16 4.64
CA VAL A 30 -9.53 9.90 5.79
C VAL A 30 -8.08 10.28 5.48
N TRP A 31 -7.50 9.66 4.47
CA TRP A 31 -6.09 9.75 4.11
C TRP A 31 -5.89 10.66 2.89
N THR A 32 -6.32 11.92 3.01
CA THR A 32 -6.32 12.87 1.89
C THR A 32 -5.12 13.81 1.94
N ALA A 33 -4.69 14.28 0.76
CA ALA A 33 -3.62 15.29 0.64
C ALA A 33 -3.99 16.63 1.28
N GLU A 34 -5.28 17.01 1.27
CA GLU A 34 -5.77 18.20 1.95
C GLU A 34 -5.56 18.10 3.47
N ARG A 35 -6.04 17.01 4.07
CA ARG A 35 -5.86 16.77 5.52
C ARG A 35 -4.39 16.68 5.89
N TYR A 36 -3.57 16.06 5.04
CA TYR A 36 -2.13 15.98 5.28
C TYR A 36 -1.44 17.35 5.29
N ARG A 37 -1.91 18.31 4.49
CA ARG A 37 -1.37 19.68 4.48
C ARG A 37 -1.88 20.54 5.64
N ASP A 38 -3.14 20.32 6.04
CA ASP A 38 -3.81 21.19 7.00
C ASP A 38 -3.57 20.80 8.48
N LEU A 39 -3.10 19.58 8.72
CA LEU A 39 -2.85 19.03 10.05
C LEU A 39 -1.36 18.82 10.31
N SER A 40 -0.97 18.80 11.59
CA SER A 40 0.34 18.26 11.97
C SER A 40 0.40 16.75 11.65
N PRO A 41 1.58 16.15 11.43
CA PRO A 41 1.65 14.72 11.12
C PRO A 41 1.06 13.84 12.24
N ALA A 42 1.30 14.18 13.50
CA ALA A 42 0.69 13.50 14.64
C ALA A 42 -0.85 13.62 14.65
N ASP A 43 -1.40 14.81 14.40
CA ASP A 43 -2.85 15.01 14.36
C ASP A 43 -3.50 14.30 13.17
N TYR A 44 -2.84 14.34 12.00
CA TYR A 44 -3.25 13.63 10.80
C TYR A 44 -3.36 12.12 11.06
N LEU A 45 -2.32 11.53 11.65
CA LEU A 45 -2.30 10.12 12.02
C LEU A 45 -3.39 9.81 13.06
N ASN A 46 -3.38 10.50 14.20
CA ASN A 46 -4.27 10.18 15.31
C ASN A 46 -5.75 10.34 14.96
N ASP A 47 -6.12 11.40 14.24
CA ASP A 47 -7.50 11.61 13.78
C ASP A 47 -7.91 10.58 12.72
N GLY A 48 -7.00 10.23 11.79
CA GLY A 48 -7.24 9.19 10.79
C GLY A 48 -7.42 7.81 11.40
N GLU A 49 -6.49 7.38 12.26
CA GLU A 49 -6.55 6.09 12.98
C GLU A 49 -7.80 6.00 13.87
N SER A 50 -8.15 7.08 14.58
CA SER A 50 -9.37 7.13 15.38
C SER A 50 -10.64 6.89 14.53
N LYS A 51 -10.71 7.48 13.33
CA LYS A 51 -11.84 7.28 12.40
C LYS A 51 -11.88 5.85 11.86
N VAL A 52 -10.73 5.31 11.45
CA VAL A 52 -10.62 3.93 10.93
C VAL A 52 -10.99 2.92 12.01
N ASN A 53 -10.48 3.07 13.23
CA ASN A 53 -10.80 2.20 14.36
C ASN A 53 -12.30 2.22 14.68
N GLN A 54 -12.93 3.38 14.69
CA GLN A 54 -14.38 3.47 14.89
C GLN A 54 -15.17 2.74 13.81
N LEU A 55 -14.76 2.87 12.54
CA LEU A 55 -15.40 2.14 11.44
C LEU A 55 -15.17 0.63 11.59
N GLU A 56 -13.95 0.21 11.90
CA GLU A 56 -13.60 -1.19 12.09
C GLU A 56 -14.44 -1.82 13.22
N GLU A 57 -14.61 -1.14 14.34
CA GLU A 57 -15.48 -1.61 15.43
C GLU A 57 -16.93 -1.82 14.98
N ILE A 58 -17.46 -0.92 14.14
CA ILE A 58 -18.80 -1.05 13.57
C ILE A 58 -18.85 -2.24 12.62
N VAL A 59 -17.87 -2.37 11.72
CA VAL A 59 -17.80 -3.48 10.76
C VAL A 59 -17.72 -4.82 11.50
N ALA A 60 -16.81 -4.96 12.46
CA ALA A 60 -16.64 -6.18 13.24
C ALA A 60 -17.90 -6.60 13.99
N ARG A 61 -18.67 -5.64 14.52
CA ARG A 61 -19.86 -5.93 15.33
C ARG A 61 -21.15 -6.08 14.53
N ALA A 62 -21.31 -5.33 13.45
CA ALA A 62 -22.59 -5.18 12.76
C ALA A 62 -22.55 -5.56 11.27
N ALA A 63 -21.36 -5.63 10.66
CA ALA A 63 -21.21 -5.88 9.22
C ALA A 63 -20.02 -6.80 8.89
N TYR A 64 -19.75 -7.81 9.72
CA TYR A 64 -18.54 -8.65 9.59
C TYR A 64 -18.40 -9.33 8.22
N ARG A 65 -19.50 -9.55 7.50
CA ARG A 65 -19.50 -10.10 6.13
C ARG A 65 -18.81 -9.19 5.11
N VAL A 66 -18.49 -7.94 5.46
CA VAL A 66 -17.60 -7.10 4.64
C VAL A 66 -16.21 -7.72 4.55
N TYR A 67 -15.74 -8.44 5.57
CA TYR A 67 -14.44 -9.10 5.51
C TYR A 67 -14.38 -10.20 4.45
N ASP A 68 -15.51 -10.86 4.16
CA ASP A 68 -15.61 -11.87 3.10
C ASP A 68 -15.35 -11.26 1.70
N GLU A 69 -15.58 -9.96 1.52
CA GLU A 69 -15.32 -9.30 0.23
C GLU A 69 -13.82 -9.16 -0.08
N PHE A 70 -12.96 -9.16 0.94
CA PHE A 70 -11.51 -9.17 0.75
C PHE A 70 -10.98 -10.53 0.28
N LEU A 71 -11.79 -11.59 0.37
CA LEU A 71 -11.48 -12.91 -0.18
C LEU A 71 -11.83 -13.02 -1.67
N GLY A 72 -12.39 -11.97 -2.26
CA GLY A 72 -12.79 -11.94 -3.66
C GLY A 72 -11.62 -11.95 -4.65
N GLU A 73 -11.94 -12.11 -5.93
CA GLU A 73 -10.98 -11.97 -7.01
C GLU A 73 -10.47 -10.54 -7.13
N LEU A 74 -9.22 -10.39 -7.56
CA LEU A 74 -8.63 -9.08 -7.81
C LEU A 74 -9.22 -8.47 -9.08
N PRO A 75 -9.48 -7.16 -9.09
CA PRO A 75 -9.69 -6.45 -10.34
C PRO A 75 -8.47 -6.65 -11.26
N GLN A 76 -8.70 -7.03 -12.52
CA GLN A 76 -7.62 -7.34 -13.46
C GLN A 76 -6.70 -6.12 -13.69
N GLU A 77 -7.28 -4.92 -13.70
CA GLU A 77 -6.56 -3.65 -13.79
C GLU A 77 -5.66 -3.35 -12.58
N ARG A 78 -5.81 -4.11 -11.49
CA ARG A 78 -5.00 -4.02 -10.28
C ARG A 78 -4.23 -5.33 -9.98
N ASP A 79 -4.18 -6.26 -10.93
CA ASP A 79 -3.29 -7.41 -10.86
C ASP A 79 -1.88 -6.99 -11.30
N ILE A 80 -0.99 -6.89 -10.32
CA ILE A 80 0.40 -6.45 -10.50
C ILE A 80 1.11 -7.32 -11.54
N LEU A 81 0.91 -8.64 -11.53
CA LEU A 81 1.59 -9.51 -12.47
C LEU A 81 1.07 -9.28 -13.90
N HIS A 82 -0.24 -9.09 -14.05
CA HIS A 82 -0.83 -8.76 -15.34
C HIS A 82 -0.28 -7.44 -15.91
N LEU A 83 -0.03 -6.44 -15.06
CA LEU A 83 0.57 -5.18 -15.46
C LEU A 83 2.04 -5.33 -15.90
N ILE A 84 2.85 -6.13 -15.18
CA ILE A 84 4.26 -6.37 -15.56
C ILE A 84 4.36 -7.18 -16.86
N GLU A 85 3.47 -8.14 -17.06
CA GLU A 85 3.48 -9.03 -18.22
C GLU A 85 2.88 -8.39 -19.49
N GLY A 86 2.46 -7.13 -19.41
CA GLY A 86 1.97 -6.35 -20.54
C GLY A 86 3.04 -6.08 -21.62
N GLU A 87 2.60 -5.47 -22.73
CA GLU A 87 3.49 -5.17 -23.87
C GLU A 87 4.39 -3.94 -23.61
N ASP A 88 3.93 -3.01 -22.77
CA ASP A 88 4.62 -1.77 -22.45
C ASP A 88 5.68 -1.98 -21.35
N PRO A 89 6.87 -1.35 -21.44
CA PRO A 89 7.86 -1.39 -20.37
C PRO A 89 7.29 -0.89 -19.05
N PHE A 90 7.49 -1.66 -17.97
CA PHE A 90 6.93 -1.36 -16.66
C PHE A 90 7.99 -1.40 -15.55
N ALA A 91 7.89 -0.49 -14.58
CA ALA A 91 8.67 -0.55 -13.35
C ALA A 91 7.73 -0.57 -12.14
N ILE A 92 7.90 -1.56 -11.26
CA ILE A 92 7.13 -1.69 -10.02
C ILE A 92 8.03 -1.37 -8.85
N VAL A 93 7.53 -0.49 -7.99
CA VAL A 93 8.13 -0.23 -6.69
C VAL A 93 7.18 -0.75 -5.63
N ILE A 94 7.67 -1.67 -4.80
CA ILE A 94 6.96 -2.18 -3.62
C ILE A 94 7.66 -1.61 -2.40
N PHE A 95 6.89 -0.91 -1.56
CA PHE A 95 7.35 -0.43 -0.26
C PHE A 95 6.74 -1.30 0.82
N ASP A 96 7.56 -2.15 1.43
CA ASP A 96 7.13 -3.06 2.49
C ASP A 96 6.85 -2.25 3.76
N GLY A 97 5.67 -2.47 4.36
CA GLY A 97 5.25 -1.76 5.58
C GLY A 97 4.70 -0.33 5.36
N LEU A 98 4.60 0.16 4.12
CA LEU A 98 3.78 1.34 3.85
C LEU A 98 2.29 0.98 3.89
N SER A 99 1.49 1.92 4.35
CA SER A 99 0.04 1.82 4.44
C SER A 99 -0.62 2.98 3.68
N LEU A 100 -1.96 2.99 3.66
CA LEU A 100 -2.70 4.04 2.95
C LEU A 100 -2.47 5.44 3.53
N ARG A 101 -2.03 5.55 4.78
CA ARG A 101 -1.81 6.85 5.44
C ARG A 101 -0.61 7.60 4.87
N GLU A 102 0.35 6.90 4.25
CA GLU A 102 1.52 7.51 3.59
C GLU A 102 1.27 7.93 2.13
N ILE A 103 0.13 7.59 1.54
CA ILE A 103 -0.20 7.94 0.14
C ILE A 103 -0.02 9.44 -0.17
N PRO A 104 -0.48 10.38 0.68
CA PRO A 104 -0.26 11.82 0.42
C PRO A 104 1.21 12.23 0.32
N VAL A 105 2.11 11.56 1.07
CA VAL A 105 3.56 11.82 0.99
C VAL A 105 4.09 11.40 -0.37
N LEU A 106 3.68 10.22 -0.86
CA LEU A 106 4.08 9.73 -2.18
C LEU A 106 3.63 10.67 -3.30
N PHE A 107 2.45 11.29 -3.19
CA PHE A 107 1.99 12.29 -4.16
C PHE A 107 2.82 13.56 -4.15
N ASN A 108 3.15 14.06 -2.95
CA ASN A 108 4.02 15.21 -2.82
C ASN A 108 5.41 14.94 -3.43
N LEU A 109 5.96 13.75 -3.20
CA LEU A 109 7.23 13.32 -3.80
C LEU A 109 7.14 13.20 -5.31
N ALA A 110 6.09 12.56 -5.84
CA ALA A 110 5.88 12.47 -7.29
C ALA A 110 5.81 13.86 -7.94
N GLU A 111 5.04 14.79 -7.35
CA GLU A 111 4.93 16.17 -7.83
C GLU A 111 6.28 16.91 -7.77
N LYS A 112 7.01 16.83 -6.64
CA LYS A 112 8.36 17.39 -6.48
C LYS A 112 9.35 16.83 -7.51
N SER A 113 9.19 15.56 -7.89
CA SER A 113 10.00 14.89 -8.92
C SER A 113 9.53 15.19 -10.36
N GLY A 114 8.48 16.00 -10.55
CA GLY A 114 7.94 16.31 -11.87
C GLY A 114 7.16 15.16 -12.52
N LEU A 115 6.75 14.17 -11.74
CA LEU A 115 5.95 13.02 -12.18
C LEU A 115 4.47 13.30 -11.99
N ALA A 116 3.66 12.92 -12.98
CA ALA A 116 2.20 13.02 -12.90
C ALA A 116 1.59 11.71 -12.40
N VAL A 117 0.86 11.77 -11.30
CA VAL A 117 0.05 10.64 -10.82
C VAL A 117 -1.14 10.46 -11.76
N ARG A 118 -1.21 9.30 -12.43
CA ARG A 118 -2.29 8.98 -13.38
C ARG A 118 -3.51 8.39 -12.70
N GLU A 119 -3.29 7.50 -11.75
CA GLU A 119 -4.33 6.74 -11.08
C GLU A 119 -3.95 6.48 -9.62
N ILE A 120 -4.98 6.40 -8.79
CA ILE A 120 -4.88 6.04 -7.37
C ILE A 120 -5.97 5.01 -7.12
N GLY A 121 -5.68 4.02 -6.27
CA GLY A 121 -6.73 3.18 -5.72
C GLY A 121 -6.15 2.03 -4.93
N THR A 122 -7.01 1.10 -4.57
CA THR A 122 -6.65 -0.05 -3.75
C THR A 122 -6.93 -1.36 -4.46
N SER A 123 -6.17 -2.38 -4.08
CA SER A 123 -6.48 -3.77 -4.37
C SER A 123 -6.30 -4.56 -3.08
N TYR A 124 -6.69 -5.83 -3.09
CA TYR A 124 -6.54 -6.66 -1.93
C TYR A 124 -5.23 -7.44 -2.02
N SER A 125 -4.53 -7.54 -0.90
CA SER A 125 -3.44 -8.50 -0.76
C SER A 125 -4.01 -9.93 -0.76
N THR A 126 -3.22 -10.89 -0.34
CA THR A 126 -3.65 -12.26 -0.06
C THR A 126 -4.02 -12.43 1.43
N LEU A 127 -4.68 -13.54 1.76
CA LEU A 127 -4.81 -14.01 3.13
C LEU A 127 -4.07 -15.36 3.24
N PRO A 128 -3.10 -15.51 4.15
CA PRO A 128 -2.59 -14.52 5.13
C PRO A 128 -1.96 -13.28 4.48
N THR A 129 -1.97 -12.13 5.16
CA THR A 129 -1.41 -10.87 4.65
C THR A 129 0.11 -10.77 4.79
N GLU A 130 0.81 -11.90 4.81
CA GLU A 130 2.25 -11.97 5.03
C GLU A 130 3.03 -11.72 3.73
N THR A 131 4.25 -11.21 3.85
CA THR A 131 5.09 -10.85 2.71
C THR A 131 5.40 -12.03 1.77
N ILE A 132 5.69 -13.22 2.33
CA ILE A 132 5.97 -14.42 1.54
C ILE A 132 4.70 -14.88 0.80
N ASP A 133 3.56 -14.88 1.48
CA ASP A 133 2.28 -15.23 0.87
C ASP A 133 1.93 -14.26 -0.25
N PHE A 134 2.22 -12.96 -0.11
CA PHE A 134 2.03 -11.98 -1.18
C PHE A 134 2.88 -12.29 -2.40
N ILE A 135 4.17 -12.60 -2.22
CA ILE A 135 5.05 -12.97 -3.34
C ILE A 135 4.54 -14.23 -4.05
N GLU A 136 4.12 -15.24 -3.28
CA GLU A 136 3.61 -16.49 -3.84
C GLU A 136 2.26 -16.29 -4.57
N ASN A 137 1.32 -15.59 -3.95
CA ASN A 137 -0.07 -15.55 -4.40
C ASN A 137 -0.40 -14.38 -5.32
N ARG A 138 0.32 -13.26 -5.22
CA ARG A 138 0.11 -12.06 -6.06
C ARG A 138 1.16 -11.92 -7.14
N LEU A 139 2.43 -12.18 -6.83
CA LEU A 139 3.50 -12.07 -7.83
C LEU A 139 3.82 -13.39 -8.55
N LYS A 140 3.35 -14.53 -8.02
CA LYS A 140 3.56 -15.87 -8.58
C LYS A 140 5.05 -16.22 -8.80
N PHE A 141 5.92 -15.75 -7.90
CA PHE A 141 7.36 -16.07 -7.91
C PHE A 141 7.75 -17.21 -6.95
N GLY A 142 6.75 -17.88 -6.38
CA GLY A 142 6.91 -18.94 -5.38
C GLY A 142 7.02 -18.41 -3.95
N SER A 143 7.07 -19.33 -2.98
CA SER A 143 7.21 -19.01 -1.55
C SER A 143 8.67 -18.65 -1.22
N ILE A 144 9.06 -17.40 -1.47
CA ILE A 144 10.39 -16.86 -1.21
C ILE A 144 10.33 -15.52 -0.47
N ALA A 145 11.40 -15.17 0.24
CA ALA A 145 11.55 -13.85 0.87
C ALA A 145 11.91 -12.78 -0.17
N PRO A 146 11.60 -11.48 0.08
CA PRO A 146 11.94 -10.38 -0.84
C PRO A 146 13.42 -10.34 -1.24
N SER A 147 14.32 -10.58 -0.30
CA SER A 147 15.77 -10.60 -0.53
C SER A 147 16.24 -11.69 -1.49
N GLN A 148 15.39 -12.69 -1.78
CA GLN A 148 15.68 -13.78 -2.72
C GLN A 148 15.21 -13.47 -4.14
N LEU A 149 14.34 -12.46 -4.36
CA LEU A 149 13.80 -12.08 -5.67
C LEU A 149 14.89 -11.83 -6.73
N PRO A 150 16.00 -11.10 -6.45
CA PRO A 150 17.03 -10.85 -7.46
C PRO A 150 17.73 -12.12 -7.99
N ARG A 151 17.67 -13.21 -7.21
CA ARG A 151 18.29 -14.51 -7.54
C ARG A 151 17.29 -15.54 -8.03
N SER A 152 15.98 -15.25 -7.99
CA SER A 152 14.93 -16.16 -8.43
C SER A 152 15.06 -16.46 -9.93
N ARG A 153 14.88 -17.74 -10.28
CA ARG A 153 14.87 -18.18 -11.68
C ARG A 153 13.54 -17.83 -12.33
N GLU A 154 12.46 -17.92 -11.59
CA GLU A 154 11.08 -17.64 -11.98
C GLU A 154 10.94 -16.18 -12.40
N VAL A 155 11.48 -15.25 -11.60
CA VAL A 155 11.52 -13.81 -11.91
C VAL A 155 12.28 -13.55 -13.22
N LYS A 156 13.47 -14.15 -13.38
CA LYS A 156 14.30 -14.01 -14.58
C LYS A 156 13.65 -14.62 -15.83
N GLN A 157 12.95 -15.75 -15.69
CA GLN A 157 12.22 -16.40 -16.78
C GLN A 157 11.08 -15.52 -17.32
N LYS A 158 10.50 -14.67 -16.47
CA LYS A 158 9.51 -13.66 -16.86
C LYS A 158 10.13 -12.36 -17.41
N GLY A 159 11.46 -12.32 -17.56
CA GLY A 159 12.16 -11.16 -18.12
C GLY A 159 12.23 -9.95 -17.19
N ILE A 160 12.06 -10.16 -15.88
CA ILE A 160 12.03 -9.09 -14.87
C ILE A 160 13.40 -8.95 -14.22
N ALA A 161 13.96 -7.75 -14.19
CA ALA A 161 15.12 -7.43 -13.36
C ALA A 161 14.64 -6.98 -11.97
N ALA A 162 14.89 -7.81 -10.96
CA ALA A 162 14.48 -7.55 -9.57
C ALA A 162 15.64 -7.05 -8.70
N TYR A 163 15.33 -6.08 -7.85
CA TYR A 163 16.24 -5.42 -6.92
C TYR A 163 15.61 -5.39 -5.54
N TYR A 164 16.42 -5.65 -4.51
CA TYR A 164 16.02 -5.58 -3.11
C TYR A 164 16.84 -4.52 -2.40
N TYR A 165 16.14 -3.63 -1.71
CA TYR A 165 16.71 -2.52 -0.93
C TYR A 165 16.47 -2.81 0.55
N ASP A 166 17.53 -3.14 1.28
CA ASP A 166 17.46 -3.45 2.71
C ASP A 166 17.45 -2.20 3.59
N ASN A 167 17.94 -1.08 3.05
CA ASN A 167 17.97 0.22 3.71
C ASN A 167 17.72 1.36 2.70
N PRO A 168 17.21 2.54 3.14
CA PRO A 168 16.84 3.64 2.26
C PRO A 168 18.00 4.22 1.44
N SER A 169 19.24 4.12 1.93
CA SER A 169 20.42 4.68 1.26
C SER A 169 21.07 3.72 0.26
N GLN A 170 20.57 2.49 0.14
CA GLN A 170 21.12 1.50 -0.78
C GLN A 170 20.86 1.91 -2.24
N GLN A 171 21.90 1.81 -3.06
CA GLN A 171 21.81 2.07 -4.50
C GLN A 171 22.19 0.81 -5.28
N HIS A 172 21.44 0.55 -6.35
CA HIS A 172 21.74 -0.50 -7.31
C HIS A 172 21.90 0.12 -8.71
N PRO A 173 22.91 -0.29 -9.49
CA PRO A 173 22.92 0.02 -10.91
C PRO A 173 21.76 -0.73 -11.58
N LEU A 174 20.77 0.02 -12.07
CA LEU A 174 19.62 -0.55 -12.76
C LEU A 174 20.02 -1.04 -14.15
N ASP A 175 19.51 -2.21 -14.53
CA ASP A 175 19.70 -2.81 -15.84
C ASP A 175 18.83 -2.06 -16.85
N THR A 176 19.48 -1.24 -17.69
CA THR A 176 18.81 -0.45 -18.72
C THR A 176 18.31 -1.29 -19.89
N ASP A 177 18.79 -2.53 -20.03
CA ASP A 177 18.37 -3.44 -21.09
C ASP A 177 17.14 -4.26 -20.69
N SER A 178 16.80 -4.26 -19.39
CA SER A 178 15.57 -4.87 -18.91
C SER A 178 14.36 -3.98 -19.20
N ARG A 179 13.33 -4.58 -19.81
CA ARG A 179 12.05 -3.91 -20.05
C ARG A 179 11.22 -3.76 -18.78
N ASN A 180 11.40 -4.70 -17.84
CA ASN A 180 10.52 -4.85 -16.68
C ASN A 180 11.34 -4.86 -15.40
N LEU A 181 11.09 -3.88 -14.53
CA LEU A 181 11.81 -3.73 -13.26
C LEU A 181 10.91 -4.03 -12.08
N LEU A 182 11.43 -4.74 -11.09
CA LEU A 182 10.80 -4.94 -9.78
C LEU A 182 11.75 -4.43 -8.69
N LEU A 183 11.35 -3.38 -7.99
CA LEU A 183 12.13 -2.72 -6.95
C LEU A 183 11.40 -2.97 -5.62
N TRP A 184 11.98 -3.77 -4.74
CA TRP A 184 11.41 -4.05 -3.42
C TRP A 184 12.18 -3.31 -2.33
N SER A 185 11.54 -2.36 -1.66
CA SER A 185 12.06 -1.64 -0.50
C SER A 185 11.56 -2.29 0.78
N ALA A 186 12.49 -2.71 1.65
CA ALA A 186 12.16 -3.17 3.01
C ALA A 186 11.83 -2.02 3.98
N PHE A 187 11.97 -0.77 3.54
CA PHE A 187 11.56 0.40 4.31
C PHE A 187 10.10 0.76 4.00
N PRO A 188 9.30 1.13 5.02
CA PRO A 188 9.67 1.27 6.43
C PRO A 188 9.50 0.00 7.28
N ASP A 189 9.13 -1.15 6.73
CA ASP A 189 8.87 -2.35 7.54
C ASP A 189 10.00 -2.69 8.54
N ASN A 190 11.24 -2.57 8.10
CA ASN A 190 12.42 -2.79 8.94
C ASN A 190 12.48 -1.88 10.18
N THR A 191 11.79 -0.74 10.20
CA THR A 191 11.73 0.20 11.33
C THR A 191 10.67 -0.15 12.37
N TYR A 192 9.71 -1.04 12.06
CA TYR A 192 8.66 -1.44 12.99
C TYR A 192 9.09 -2.49 14.03
N SER A 193 10.31 -3.01 13.90
CA SER A 193 10.93 -3.86 14.93
C SER A 193 11.26 -3.10 16.23
N ASP A 194 11.26 -1.75 16.19
CA ASP A 194 11.45 -0.90 17.37
C ASP A 194 10.14 -0.73 18.18
N SER A 195 10.22 -0.86 19.49
CA SER A 195 9.16 -0.52 20.45
C SER A 195 8.58 0.90 20.30
N GLY A 196 9.32 1.80 19.65
CA GLY A 196 8.89 3.15 19.28
C GLY A 196 7.80 3.19 18.19
N ALA A 197 7.65 2.11 17.42
CA ALA A 197 6.74 2.00 16.27
C ALA A 197 5.26 2.30 16.59
N ARG A 198 4.85 2.07 17.84
CA ARG A 198 3.47 2.29 18.30
C ARG A 198 3.11 3.76 18.52
N PHE A 199 4.08 4.68 18.47
CA PHE A 199 3.87 6.09 18.79
C PHE A 199 3.81 6.94 17.53
N ALA A 200 3.00 8.01 17.57
CA ALA A 200 2.84 8.93 16.43
C ALA A 200 4.16 9.60 16.00
N GLN A 201 5.14 9.74 16.91
CA GLN A 201 6.46 10.25 16.56
C GLN A 201 7.21 9.35 15.57
N HIS A 202 6.94 8.05 15.56
CA HIS A 202 7.54 7.13 14.58
C HIS A 202 7.05 7.44 13.17
N PHE A 203 5.76 7.76 13.03
CA PHE A 203 5.18 8.19 11.76
C PHE A 203 5.81 9.50 11.25
N GLU A 204 6.03 10.48 12.13
CA GLU A 204 6.78 11.71 11.80
C GLU A 204 8.21 11.42 11.30
N GLN A 205 8.89 10.45 11.92
CA GLN A 205 10.23 10.04 11.51
C GLN A 205 10.21 9.36 10.14
N ILE A 206 9.28 8.43 9.90
CA ILE A 206 9.11 7.79 8.58
C ILE A 206 8.90 8.85 7.49
N HIS A 207 8.05 9.85 7.75
CA HIS A 207 7.78 10.93 6.81
C HIS A 207 9.02 11.75 6.50
N THR A 208 9.78 12.13 7.53
CA THR A 208 11.04 12.85 7.37
C THR A 208 12.03 12.03 6.54
N LEU A 209 12.11 10.71 6.76
CA LEU A 209 12.98 9.82 6.01
C LEU A 209 12.54 9.67 4.56
N LEU A 210 11.24 9.54 4.28
CA LEU A 210 10.69 9.51 2.91
C LEU A 210 11.01 10.78 2.12
N GLU A 211 11.04 11.94 2.78
CA GLU A 211 11.35 13.22 2.12
C GLU A 211 12.85 13.48 1.95
N THR A 212 13.71 12.70 2.61
CA THR A 212 15.17 12.95 2.65
C THR A 212 16.01 11.81 2.06
N ALA A 213 15.42 10.64 1.81
CA ALA A 213 16.03 9.50 1.12
C ALA A 213 16.16 9.75 -0.40
#